data_AF-A0A552ETB5-F1
#
_entry.id   AF-A0A552ETB5-F1
#
_cell.length_a   1.000
_cell.length_b   1.000
_cell.length_c   1.000
_cell.angle_alpha   90.00
_cell.angle_beta   90.00
_cell.angle_gamma   90.00
#
_symmetry.space_group_name_H-M   'P 1'
#
loop_
_entity.id
_entity.type
_entity.pdbx_description
1 polymer ?
#
loop_
_entity_poly.entity_id
_entity_poly.type
_entity_poly.pdbx_seq_one_letter_code
_entity_poly.pdbx_strand_id
1 'polypeptide(L)'
;MINSLIGSVIGGLFLIALPVQASPKLRVGVYVSPPYVIENQVLTVNDISSLNKPSPSPKSSDYPPKSTTKFDGISIEIWQRIASSENLEYEYYIVKKVDTGINQVANGTLDLLVGPISITPEGLKKVAFTQPYYSSYLALLIPSHPPNLWQLIHPFLQRAAILTVLGLVLLLFLVSNVIWFVEHKRNPEQFPKNYFKGVREAFWFVSVTTTTVGYGDKVPVTGTGRFITYLWMWISLAITSSITAGLVTTFTLALTQQPAKKLSNLQDLQNKKVSLLAGSSYFMNLTSEYKITPVLANSLYQAINLMYSGQVEAVLDGDRVLRYYLKQNPKVALTTVPIYSSFLTYGFVLPQNSPLLNKFNIDILQMQHNKEIPNIIDKWIE
;
A
#
# COMPACT_ATOMS: atom_id res chain seq x y z
N MET A 1 70.77 4.69 -58.39
CA MET A 1 70.50 3.80 -57.23
C MET A 1 71.20 4.41 -56.02
N ILE A 2 70.68 4.62 -54.81
CA ILE A 2 69.38 4.45 -54.12
C ILE A 2 69.56 5.25 -52.80
N ASN A 3 68.56 6.05 -52.41
CA ASN A 3 68.19 6.58 -51.07
C ASN A 3 69.18 7.47 -50.27
N SER A 4 68.96 8.79 -50.13
CA SER A 4 67.95 9.56 -49.34
C SER A 4 68.37 9.75 -47.87
N LEU A 5 68.76 10.97 -47.45
CA LEU A 5 67.91 12.01 -46.85
C LEU A 5 67.15 11.56 -45.58
N ILE A 6 67.31 12.38 -44.52
CA ILE A 6 66.57 12.49 -43.24
C ILE A 6 67.43 12.11 -42.03
N GLY A 7 67.90 13.14 -41.33
CA GLY A 7 68.65 13.01 -40.08
C GLY A 7 68.98 14.37 -39.47
N SER A 8 67.99 15.25 -39.36
CA SER A 8 68.10 16.53 -38.66
C SER A 8 66.72 16.90 -38.13
N VAL A 9 66.67 17.44 -36.92
CA VAL A 9 65.50 17.89 -36.15
C VAL A 9 64.84 16.82 -35.26
N ILE A 10 65.51 16.43 -34.17
CA ILE A 10 64.83 16.02 -32.94
C ILE A 10 65.58 16.67 -31.76
N GLY A 11 65.02 17.75 -31.22
CA GLY A 11 65.58 18.45 -30.07
C GLY A 11 64.74 19.64 -29.68
N GLY A 12 63.62 19.39 -28.99
CA GLY A 12 62.82 20.45 -28.37
C GLY A 12 61.32 20.27 -28.53
N LEU A 13 60.72 19.30 -27.85
CA LEU A 13 59.32 19.41 -27.42
C LEU A 13 59.29 19.38 -25.90
N PHE A 14 59.20 20.58 -25.32
CA PHE A 14 58.69 20.76 -23.97
C PHE A 14 57.28 20.16 -23.91
N LEU A 15 57.10 19.11 -23.11
CA LEU A 15 55.80 18.62 -22.67
C LEU A 15 55.17 19.70 -21.80
N ILE A 16 54.40 20.59 -22.41
CA ILE A 16 53.45 21.44 -21.69
C ILE A 16 52.37 20.49 -21.16
N ALA A 17 52.46 20.15 -19.88
CA ALA A 17 51.35 19.54 -19.17
C ALA A 17 50.18 20.54 -19.18
N LEU A 18 49.24 20.34 -20.10
CA LEU A 18 47.95 21.01 -20.04
C LEU A 18 47.34 20.67 -18.68
N PRO A 19 46.89 21.66 -17.89
CA PRO A 19 46.17 21.37 -16.66
C PRO A 19 44.95 20.53 -17.04
N VAL A 20 44.82 19.35 -16.42
CA VAL A 20 43.61 18.53 -16.50
C VAL A 20 42.48 19.40 -16.00
N GLN A 21 41.69 19.93 -16.93
CA GLN A 21 40.55 20.78 -16.62
C GLN A 21 39.55 19.90 -15.88
N ALA A 22 39.45 20.09 -14.56
CA ALA A 22 38.52 19.37 -13.71
C ALA A 22 37.12 19.46 -14.34
N SER A 23 36.47 18.31 -14.54
CA SER A 23 35.10 18.29 -15.06
C SER A 23 34.21 19.14 -14.17
N PRO A 24 33.37 20.03 -14.72
CA PRO A 24 32.54 20.90 -13.91
C PRO A 24 31.58 20.06 -13.05
N LYS A 25 31.45 20.43 -11.76
CA LYS A 25 30.54 19.76 -10.83
C LYS A 25 29.11 19.84 -11.34
N LEU A 26 28.40 18.71 -11.34
CA LEU A 26 27.00 18.65 -11.74
C LEU A 26 26.09 19.37 -10.74
N ARG A 27 25.16 20.19 -11.26
CA ARG A 27 24.12 20.85 -10.46
C ARG A 27 22.93 19.91 -10.34
N VAL A 28 22.82 19.22 -9.20
CA VAL A 28 21.80 18.20 -8.95
C VAL A 28 20.65 18.80 -8.15
N GLY A 29 19.51 18.97 -8.81
CA GLY A 29 18.27 19.28 -8.13
C GLY A 29 17.79 18.10 -7.28
N VAL A 30 17.33 18.35 -6.07
CA VAL A 30 16.72 17.35 -5.19
C VAL A 30 15.30 17.77 -4.82
N TYR A 31 14.34 16.90 -5.08
CA TYR A 31 12.96 17.08 -4.64
C TYR A 31 12.73 16.30 -3.34
N VAL A 32 12.60 17.01 -2.23
CA VAL A 32 12.44 16.42 -0.89
C VAL A 32 11.06 15.77 -0.77
N SER A 33 11.06 14.44 -0.65
CA SER A 33 9.86 13.62 -0.52
C SER A 33 10.22 12.29 0.15
N PRO A 34 10.01 12.16 1.48
CA PRO A 34 10.27 10.91 2.19
C PRO A 34 9.39 9.76 1.66
N PRO A 35 9.90 8.51 1.57
CA PRO A 35 11.23 8.04 1.99
C PRO A 35 12.33 8.17 0.92
N TYR A 36 12.04 8.80 -0.22
CA TYR A 36 12.93 8.83 -1.37
C TYR A 36 14.05 9.86 -1.24
N VAL A 37 13.74 11.03 -0.70
CA VAL A 37 14.68 12.10 -0.40
C VAL A 37 14.29 12.72 0.93
N ILE A 38 15.19 12.63 1.91
CA ILE A 38 15.05 13.15 3.27
C ILE A 38 16.20 14.13 3.50
N GLU A 39 15.87 15.31 3.99
CA GLU A 39 16.86 16.31 4.36
C GLU A 39 17.27 16.11 5.83
N ASN A 40 18.54 15.74 6.06
CA ASN A 40 19.10 15.64 7.40
C ASN A 40 19.71 17.00 7.78
N GLN A 41 19.09 17.68 8.74
CA GLN A 41 19.70 18.89 9.31
C GLN A 41 20.94 18.50 10.12
N VAL A 42 22.12 18.99 9.72
CA VAL A 42 23.27 19.07 10.61
C VAL A 42 22.99 20.25 11.53
N LEU A 43 22.33 20.00 12.67
CA LEU A 43 22.18 21.01 13.71
C LEU A 43 23.56 21.24 14.35
N THR A 44 24.22 22.35 13.98
CA THR A 44 25.25 22.93 14.85
C THR A 44 24.53 23.70 15.95
N VAL A 45 25.01 23.55 17.18
CA VAL A 45 24.35 23.95 18.45
C VAL A 45 24.04 25.46 18.58
N ASN A 46 24.42 26.29 17.60
CA ASN A 46 24.22 27.75 17.65
C ASN A 46 23.00 28.27 16.87
N ASP A 47 22.29 27.44 16.09
CA ASP A 47 21.21 27.92 15.20
C ASP A 47 19.79 27.97 15.81
N ILE A 48 19.64 27.66 17.10
CA ILE A 48 18.31 27.70 17.78
C ILE A 48 17.78 29.15 17.92
N SER A 49 18.61 30.17 17.66
CA SER A 49 18.20 31.58 17.68
C SER A 49 17.74 32.16 16.32
N SER A 50 17.86 31.41 15.22
CA SER A 50 17.57 31.92 13.86
C SER A 50 16.20 31.50 13.29
N LEU A 51 15.50 30.55 13.94
CA LEU A 51 14.21 30.00 13.49
C LEU A 51 13.02 30.98 13.46
N ASN A 52 13.18 32.19 14.00
CA ASN A 52 12.11 33.21 14.10
C ASN A 52 12.36 34.48 13.28
N LYS A 53 13.35 34.52 12.39
CA LYS A 53 13.53 35.67 11.49
C LYS A 53 12.71 35.49 10.21
N PRO A 54 11.91 36.48 9.80
CA PRO A 54 11.28 36.49 8.48
C PRO A 54 12.36 36.32 7.41
N SER A 55 12.12 35.40 6.46
CA SER A 55 12.98 35.24 5.29
C SER A 55 13.14 36.61 4.60
N PRO A 56 14.37 37.09 4.34
CA PRO A 56 14.54 38.29 3.55
C PRO A 56 13.88 38.08 2.18
N SER A 57 13.18 39.11 1.72
CA SER A 57 12.53 39.18 0.41
C SER A 57 13.49 38.70 -0.69
N PRO A 58 13.05 37.83 -1.62
CA PRO A 58 13.92 37.22 -2.60
C PRO A 58 14.42 38.30 -3.57
N LYS A 59 15.74 38.51 -3.59
CA LYS A 59 16.39 39.03 -4.80
C LYS A 59 16.25 37.94 -5.87
N SER A 60 15.78 38.32 -7.05
CA SER A 60 15.63 37.46 -8.21
C SER A 60 16.98 36.86 -8.60
N SER A 61 17.22 35.63 -8.19
CA SER A 61 18.29 34.76 -8.66
C SER A 61 17.64 33.63 -9.43
N ASP A 62 18.05 33.42 -10.68
CA ASP A 62 17.55 32.34 -11.53
C ASP A 62 17.98 30.94 -11.05
N TYR A 63 18.89 30.87 -10.07
CA TYR A 63 19.37 29.63 -9.47
C TYR A 63 18.67 29.28 -8.15
N PRO A 64 18.29 28.00 -7.93
CA PRO A 64 17.86 27.52 -6.62
C PRO A 64 19.00 27.69 -5.58
N PRO A 65 18.68 27.85 -4.29
CA PRO A 65 19.70 27.97 -3.25
C PRO A 65 20.55 26.70 -3.20
N LYS A 66 21.87 26.89 -3.23
CA LYS A 66 22.85 25.81 -3.02
C LYS A 66 22.67 25.22 -1.62
N SER A 67 22.54 23.90 -1.52
CA SER A 67 22.37 23.22 -0.23
C SER A 67 23.71 22.91 0.44
N THR A 68 23.77 23.08 1.76
CA THR A 68 24.86 22.61 2.64
C THR A 68 24.44 21.40 3.49
N THR A 69 23.20 20.92 3.35
CA THR A 69 22.65 19.78 4.11
C THR A 69 23.01 18.44 3.47
N LYS A 70 23.10 17.39 4.30
CA LYS A 70 23.21 16.01 3.83
C LYS A 70 21.81 15.49 3.52
N PHE A 71 21.67 14.82 2.37
CA PHE A 71 20.43 14.14 2.00
C PHE A 71 20.62 12.63 2.14
N ASP A 72 19.55 11.95 2.53
CA ASP A 72 19.43 10.49 2.56
C ASP A 72 18.11 10.07 1.91
N GLY A 73 17.90 8.76 1.76
CA GLY A 73 16.68 8.19 1.20
C GLY A 73 16.93 7.33 -0.03
N ILE A 74 15.87 6.69 -0.52
CA ILE A 74 15.95 5.71 -1.61
C ILE A 74 16.57 6.31 -2.88
N SER A 75 16.05 7.44 -3.36
CA SER A 75 16.54 8.09 -4.58
C SER A 75 17.95 8.63 -4.41
N ILE A 76 18.30 9.10 -3.20
CA ILE A 76 19.63 9.63 -2.91
C ILE A 76 20.66 8.50 -2.89
N GLU A 77 20.37 7.37 -2.24
CA GLU A 77 21.29 6.23 -2.19
C GLU A 77 21.53 5.65 -3.59
N ILE A 78 20.49 5.55 -4.42
CA ILE A 78 20.62 5.13 -5.83
C ILE A 78 21.48 6.13 -6.61
N TRP A 79 21.20 7.44 -6.49
CA TRP A 79 21.99 8.47 -7.16
C TRP A 79 23.46 8.46 -6.72
N GLN A 80 23.74 8.31 -5.43
CA GLN A 80 25.11 8.27 -4.90
C GLN A 80 25.90 7.07 -5.47
N ARG A 81 25.25 5.92 -5.68
CA ARG A 81 25.89 4.76 -6.32
C ARG A 81 26.24 5.07 -7.78
N ILE A 82 25.32 5.66 -8.54
CA ILE A 82 25.56 6.09 -9.94
C ILE A 82 26.68 7.14 -10.02
N ALA A 83 26.66 8.13 -9.12
CA ALA A 83 27.68 9.16 -9.11
C ALA A 83 29.06 8.57 -8.77
N SER A 84 29.12 7.55 -7.92
CA SER A 84 30.36 6.86 -7.56
C SER A 84 30.88 5.96 -8.68
N SER A 85 30.01 5.21 -9.38
CA SER A 85 30.40 4.36 -10.53
C SER A 85 30.95 5.19 -11.68
N GLU A 86 30.35 6.35 -11.94
CA GLU A 86 30.73 7.25 -13.03
C GLU A 86 31.79 8.30 -12.63
N ASN A 87 32.29 8.25 -11.38
CA ASN A 87 33.27 9.19 -10.81
C ASN A 87 32.87 10.67 -11.01
N LEU A 88 31.62 10.99 -10.69
CA LEU A 88 31.02 12.31 -10.90
C LEU A 88 31.09 13.16 -9.63
N GLU A 89 31.60 14.38 -9.77
CA GLU A 89 31.44 15.41 -8.74
C GLU A 89 30.13 16.18 -8.93
N TYR A 90 29.45 16.49 -7.83
CA TYR A 90 28.14 17.17 -7.87
C TYR A 90 27.88 18.07 -6.66
N GLU A 91 26.89 18.94 -6.80
CA GLU A 91 26.36 19.81 -5.74
C GLU A 91 24.83 19.76 -5.73
N TYR A 92 24.22 19.77 -4.54
CA TYR A 92 22.77 19.68 -4.40
C TYR A 92 22.07 21.04 -4.35
N TYR A 93 20.89 21.09 -4.96
CA TYR A 93 20.00 22.25 -4.99
C TYR A 93 18.58 21.84 -4.66
N ILE A 94 17.96 22.46 -3.66
CA ILE A 94 16.61 22.07 -3.23
C ILE A 94 15.57 22.59 -4.23
N VAL A 95 14.73 21.68 -4.72
CA VAL A 95 13.61 21.97 -5.60
C VAL A 95 12.31 21.79 -4.83
N LYS A 96 11.48 22.84 -4.79
CA LYS A 96 10.21 22.83 -4.03
C LYS A 96 9.06 22.15 -4.78
N LYS A 97 9.05 22.19 -6.11
CA LYS A 97 7.99 21.64 -6.97
C LYS A 97 8.61 20.86 -8.12
N VAL A 98 8.09 19.68 -8.39
CA VAL A 98 8.59 18.78 -9.44
C VAL A 98 8.59 19.47 -10.81
N ASP A 99 7.49 20.12 -11.19
CA ASP A 99 7.39 20.79 -12.50
C ASP A 99 8.41 21.92 -12.67
N THR A 100 8.70 22.65 -11.58
CA THR A 100 9.75 23.68 -11.58
C THR A 100 11.12 23.04 -11.81
N GLY A 101 11.43 21.94 -11.13
CA GLY A 101 12.68 21.19 -11.33
C GLY A 101 12.82 20.65 -12.76
N ILE A 102 11.75 20.10 -13.33
CA ILE A 102 11.75 19.62 -14.72
C ILE A 102 12.06 20.76 -15.69
N ASN A 103 11.42 21.93 -15.52
CA ASN A 103 11.69 23.09 -16.37
C ASN A 103 13.13 23.62 -16.17
N GLN A 104 13.67 23.56 -14.95
CA GLN A 104 15.06 23.93 -14.64
C GLN A 104 16.08 22.96 -15.27
N VAL A 105 15.74 21.69 -15.43
CA VAL A 105 16.59 20.75 -16.20
C VAL A 105 16.45 21.03 -17.70
N ALA A 106 15.22 21.26 -18.18
CA ALA A 106 14.96 21.54 -19.60
C ALA A 106 15.68 22.80 -20.12
N ASN A 107 15.77 23.84 -19.29
CA ASN A 107 16.44 25.10 -19.65
C ASN A 107 17.94 25.14 -19.29
N GLY A 108 18.51 24.05 -18.76
CA GLY A 108 19.93 23.93 -18.41
C GLY A 108 20.35 24.66 -17.13
N THR A 109 19.41 25.06 -16.26
CA THR A 109 19.71 25.60 -14.92
C THR A 109 20.25 24.49 -13.99
N LEU A 110 19.70 23.28 -14.12
CA LEU A 110 20.12 22.07 -13.43
C LEU A 110 20.58 21.02 -14.45
N ASP A 111 21.56 20.21 -14.07
CA ASP A 111 22.09 19.15 -14.93
C ASP A 111 21.38 17.81 -14.70
N LEU A 112 20.76 17.65 -13.53
CA LEU A 112 20.04 16.45 -13.10
C LEU A 112 18.96 16.83 -12.09
N LEU A 113 17.82 16.14 -12.11
CA LEU A 113 16.85 16.15 -11.00
C LEU A 113 16.72 14.75 -10.41
N VAL A 114 16.94 14.65 -9.10
CA VAL A 114 16.87 13.43 -8.30
C VAL A 114 15.67 13.50 -7.35
N GLY A 115 14.91 12.42 -7.30
CA GLY A 115 13.76 12.25 -6.42
C GLY A 115 12.72 11.30 -7.02
N PRO A 116 11.57 11.14 -6.37
CA PRO A 116 10.45 10.32 -6.86
C PRO A 116 9.70 11.07 -7.96
N ILE A 117 10.35 11.27 -9.11
CA ILE A 117 9.78 12.01 -10.24
C ILE A 117 9.06 11.04 -11.17
N SER A 118 7.74 11.18 -11.26
CA SER A 118 6.91 10.37 -12.15
C SER A 118 7.28 10.57 -13.61
N ILE A 119 7.50 9.47 -14.33
CA ILE A 119 7.72 9.49 -15.78
C ILE A 119 6.37 9.70 -16.47
N THR A 120 6.17 10.86 -17.11
CA THR A 120 4.90 11.21 -17.79
C THR A 120 5.12 11.53 -19.28
N PRO A 121 4.10 11.36 -20.14
CA PRO A 121 4.17 11.78 -21.54
C PRO A 121 4.49 13.27 -21.70
N GLU A 122 3.94 14.12 -20.84
CA GLU A 122 4.19 15.57 -20.84
C GLU A 122 5.63 15.89 -20.45
N GLY A 123 6.20 15.14 -19.51
CA GLY A 123 7.60 15.25 -19.10
C GLY A 123 8.56 14.84 -20.23
N LEU A 124 8.31 13.70 -20.87
CA LEU A 124 9.15 13.17 -21.95
C LEU A 124 9.24 14.07 -23.19
N LYS A 125 8.28 15.00 -23.36
CA LYS A 125 8.34 16.03 -24.41
C LYS A 125 9.34 17.16 -24.11
N LYS A 126 9.76 17.32 -22.85
CA LYS A 126 10.61 18.43 -22.37
C LYS A 126 12.01 17.98 -21.96
N VAL A 127 12.11 16.78 -21.40
CA VAL A 127 13.32 16.25 -20.74
C VAL A 127 13.43 14.74 -20.98
N ALA A 128 14.64 14.21 -20.83
CA ALA A 128 14.87 12.78 -20.80
C ALA A 128 14.68 12.23 -19.38
N PHE A 129 14.16 11.01 -19.29
CA PHE A 129 14.14 10.24 -18.05
C PHE A 129 15.07 9.05 -18.18
N THR A 130 15.72 8.68 -17.08
CA THR A 130 16.38 7.38 -16.99
C THR A 130 15.37 6.24 -17.14
N GLN A 131 15.86 5.02 -17.33
CA GLN A 131 15.10 3.82 -17.01
C GLN A 131 14.53 3.95 -15.60
N PRO A 132 13.29 3.49 -15.36
CA PRO A 132 12.68 3.63 -14.06
C PRO A 132 13.49 2.82 -13.05
N TYR A 133 14.09 3.51 -12.08
CA TYR A 133 14.76 2.83 -10.97
C TYR A 133 13.74 2.22 -10.01
N TYR A 134 12.47 2.62 -10.13
CA TYR A 134 11.41 2.20 -9.24
C TYR A 134 10.06 2.14 -9.96
N SER A 135 9.30 1.09 -9.67
CA SER A 135 7.95 0.84 -10.18
C SER A 135 7.06 0.38 -9.03
N SER A 136 5.91 1.04 -8.84
CA SER A 136 4.93 0.69 -7.80
C SER A 136 3.53 1.08 -8.23
N TYR A 137 2.59 0.96 -7.30
CA TYR A 137 1.20 1.34 -7.45
C TYR A 137 0.88 2.58 -6.63
N LEU A 138 -0.18 3.26 -7.01
CA LEU A 138 -0.89 4.17 -6.11
C LEU A 138 -1.59 3.39 -5.01
N ALA A 139 -1.84 4.06 -3.89
CA ALA A 139 -2.66 3.52 -2.83
C ALA A 139 -3.46 4.62 -2.15
N LEU A 140 -4.53 4.21 -1.49
CA LEU A 140 -5.34 5.05 -0.65
C LEU A 140 -4.99 4.78 0.81
N LEU A 141 -4.75 5.83 1.58
CA LEU A 141 -4.76 5.77 3.03
C LEU A 141 -6.17 6.06 3.51
N ILE A 142 -6.72 5.15 4.32
CA ILE A 142 -8.07 5.25 4.88
C ILE A 142 -8.06 4.87 6.36
N PRO A 143 -9.06 5.30 7.15
CA PRO A 143 -9.23 4.82 8.51
C PRO A 143 -9.39 3.30 8.55
N SER A 144 -8.59 2.63 9.40
CA SER A 144 -8.81 1.25 9.78
C SER A 144 -9.67 1.26 11.04
N HIS A 145 -10.96 1.06 10.88
CA HIS A 145 -11.83 0.85 12.04
C HIS A 145 -11.72 -0.62 12.45
N PRO A 146 -11.15 -0.95 13.62
CA PRO A 146 -11.32 -2.29 14.16
C PRO A 146 -12.82 -2.55 14.32
N PRO A 147 -13.29 -3.77 14.06
CA PRO A 147 -14.71 -4.08 14.16
C PRO A 147 -15.19 -3.81 15.58
N ASN A 148 -16.21 -2.98 15.72
CA ASN A 148 -16.84 -2.75 17.03
C ASN A 148 -17.52 -4.04 17.50
N LEU A 149 -17.61 -4.27 18.82
CA LEU A 149 -18.29 -5.45 19.39
C LEU A 149 -19.71 -5.64 18.81
N TRP A 150 -20.42 -4.55 18.55
CA TRP A 150 -21.73 -4.59 17.89
C TRP A 150 -21.68 -5.18 16.47
N GLN A 151 -20.66 -4.87 15.68
CA GLN A 151 -20.49 -5.40 14.32
C GLN A 151 -20.20 -6.90 14.32
N LEU A 152 -19.64 -7.44 15.42
CA LEU A 152 -19.44 -8.88 15.61
C LEU A 152 -20.73 -9.61 16.01
N ILE A 153 -21.62 -8.96 16.78
CA ILE A 153 -22.85 -9.57 17.30
C ILE A 153 -24.03 -9.42 16.33
N HIS A 154 -24.11 -8.27 15.64
CA HIS A 154 -25.23 -7.95 14.75
C HIS A 154 -25.57 -9.03 13.70
N PRO A 155 -24.60 -9.74 13.08
CA PRO A 155 -24.89 -10.86 12.18
C PRO A 155 -25.82 -11.94 12.75
N PHE A 156 -25.74 -12.22 14.05
CA PHE A 156 -26.56 -13.22 14.72
C PHE A 156 -28.00 -12.77 14.99
N LEU A 157 -28.23 -11.46 14.99
CA LEU A 157 -29.54 -10.84 15.16
C LEU A 157 -30.26 -10.57 13.83
N GLN A 158 -29.65 -10.94 12.71
CA GLN A 158 -30.30 -10.79 11.41
C GLN A 158 -31.48 -11.74 11.27
N ARG A 159 -32.50 -11.30 10.52
CA ARG A 159 -33.73 -12.07 10.26
C ARG A 159 -33.42 -13.49 9.77
N ALA A 160 -32.45 -13.65 8.88
CA ALA A 160 -32.05 -14.96 8.37
C ALA A 160 -31.53 -15.88 9.48
N ALA A 161 -30.61 -15.40 10.33
CA ALA A 161 -30.07 -16.19 11.44
C ALA A 161 -31.16 -16.60 12.44
N ILE A 162 -32.04 -15.67 12.82
CA ILE A 162 -33.18 -15.94 13.70
C ILE A 162 -34.11 -17.00 13.07
N LEU A 163 -34.45 -16.86 11.79
CA LEU A 163 -35.28 -17.82 11.07
C LEU A 163 -34.61 -19.20 10.95
N THR A 164 -33.29 -19.27 10.78
CA THR A 164 -32.54 -20.53 10.78
C THR A 164 -32.61 -21.22 12.14
N VAL A 165 -32.43 -20.48 13.24
CA VAL A 165 -32.53 -21.04 14.60
C VAL A 165 -33.95 -21.51 14.89
N LEU A 166 -34.96 -20.71 14.57
CA LEU A 166 -36.37 -21.10 14.75
C LEU A 166 -36.73 -22.31 13.88
N GLY A 167 -36.25 -22.36 12.64
CA GLY A 167 -36.42 -23.49 11.73
C GLY A 167 -35.78 -24.77 12.28
N LEU A 168 -34.58 -24.66 12.87
CA LEU A 168 -33.92 -25.80 13.53
C LEU A 168 -34.70 -26.28 14.74
N VAL A 169 -35.16 -25.37 15.62
CA VAL A 169 -35.98 -25.72 16.79
C VAL A 169 -37.29 -26.41 16.36
N LEU A 170 -37.94 -25.90 15.32
CA LEU A 170 -39.14 -26.51 14.75
C LEU A 170 -38.83 -27.91 14.18
N LEU A 171 -37.74 -28.08 13.44
CA LEU A 171 -37.34 -29.37 12.89
C LEU A 171 -37.04 -30.39 14.00
N LEU A 172 -36.29 -29.98 15.03
CA LEU A 172 -36.03 -30.79 16.21
C LEU A 172 -37.34 -31.24 16.86
N PHE A 173 -38.30 -30.32 17.01
CA PHE A 173 -39.62 -30.63 17.55
C PHE A 173 -40.36 -31.66 16.69
N LEU A 174 -40.37 -31.50 15.36
CA LEU A 174 -41.02 -32.45 14.44
C LEU A 174 -40.41 -33.85 14.53
N VAL A 175 -39.08 -33.96 14.50
CA VAL A 175 -38.39 -35.25 14.60
C VAL A 175 -38.62 -35.90 15.96
N SER A 176 -38.69 -35.11 17.03
CA SER A 176 -39.01 -35.58 18.38
C SER A 176 -40.41 -36.18 18.46
N ASN A 177 -41.39 -35.58 17.79
CA ASN A 177 -42.75 -36.13 17.68
C ASN A 177 -42.76 -37.47 16.94
N VAL A 178 -41.97 -37.61 15.87
CA VAL A 178 -41.85 -38.86 15.11
C VAL A 178 -41.20 -39.96 15.95
N ILE A 179 -40.09 -39.66 16.63
CA ILE A 179 -39.41 -40.62 17.51
C ILE A 179 -40.32 -41.05 18.66
N TRP A 180 -40.98 -40.10 19.31
CA TRP A 180 -41.97 -40.40 20.36
C TRP A 180 -43.11 -41.28 19.83
N PHE A 181 -43.68 -40.95 18.66
CA PHE A 181 -44.76 -41.74 18.07
C PHE A 181 -44.36 -43.19 17.80
N VAL A 182 -43.11 -43.44 17.41
CA VAL A 182 -42.62 -44.81 17.15
C VAL A 182 -42.26 -45.55 18.45
N GLU A 183 -41.70 -44.85 19.44
CA GLU A 183 -41.13 -45.47 20.64
C GLU A 183 -42.11 -45.55 21.83
N HIS A 184 -43.11 -44.68 21.94
CA HIS A 184 -43.95 -44.55 23.16
C HIS A 184 -44.68 -45.84 23.60
N LYS A 185 -44.93 -46.78 22.69
CA LYS A 185 -45.59 -48.06 23.01
C LYS A 185 -44.61 -49.12 23.48
N ARG A 186 -43.40 -49.16 22.90
CA ARG A 186 -42.42 -50.25 23.06
C ARG A 186 -41.24 -49.88 23.96
N ASN A 187 -41.04 -48.59 24.24
CA ASN A 187 -40.02 -48.06 25.13
C ASN A 187 -40.59 -46.98 26.07
N PRO A 188 -41.60 -47.31 26.90
CA PRO A 188 -42.26 -46.33 27.75
C PRO A 188 -41.38 -45.82 28.90
N GLU A 189 -40.30 -46.54 29.25
CA GLU A 189 -39.37 -46.12 30.31
C GLU A 189 -38.55 -44.90 29.89
N GLN A 190 -38.04 -44.89 28.64
CA GLN A 190 -37.24 -43.77 28.13
C GLN A 190 -38.10 -42.74 27.38
N PHE A 191 -39.20 -43.18 26.75
CA PHE A 191 -40.15 -42.32 26.03
C PHE A 191 -41.58 -42.52 26.58
N PRO A 192 -41.95 -41.81 27.66
CA PRO A 192 -43.25 -41.99 28.31
C PRO A 192 -44.47 -41.86 27.39
N LYS A 193 -45.53 -42.63 27.68
CA LYS A 193 -46.81 -42.60 26.95
C LYS A 193 -47.55 -41.27 27.04
N ASN A 194 -47.32 -40.48 28.09
CA ASN A 194 -47.86 -39.13 28.19
C ASN A 194 -47.20 -38.25 27.12
N TYR A 195 -47.99 -37.67 26.23
CA TYR A 195 -47.51 -36.90 25.08
C TYR A 195 -46.48 -35.82 25.47
N PHE A 196 -46.83 -34.93 26.41
CA PHE A 196 -45.94 -33.83 26.80
C PHE A 196 -44.63 -34.31 27.40
N LYS A 197 -44.68 -35.29 28.32
CA LYS A 197 -43.46 -35.86 28.91
C LYS A 197 -42.62 -36.59 27.86
N GLY A 198 -43.25 -37.41 27.02
CA GLY A 198 -42.56 -38.22 26.03
C GLY A 198 -41.93 -37.42 24.89
N VAL A 199 -42.64 -36.40 24.36
CA VAL A 199 -42.07 -35.50 23.34
C VAL A 199 -40.92 -34.67 23.91
N ARG A 200 -40.99 -34.27 25.19
CA ARG A 200 -39.87 -33.57 25.86
C ARG A 200 -38.63 -34.46 25.97
N GLU A 201 -38.80 -35.73 26.37
CA GLU A 201 -37.68 -36.67 26.43
C GLU A 201 -37.13 -37.01 25.02
N ALA A 202 -38.00 -37.11 24.02
CA ALA A 202 -37.58 -37.23 22.62
C ALA A 202 -36.83 -35.99 22.12
N PHE A 203 -37.28 -34.79 22.50
CA PHE A 203 -36.60 -33.53 22.16
C PHE A 203 -35.23 -33.43 22.81
N TRP A 204 -35.10 -33.84 24.06
CA TRP A 204 -33.80 -33.99 24.71
C TRP A 204 -32.89 -34.94 23.92
N PHE A 205 -33.35 -36.15 23.60
CA PHE A 205 -32.59 -37.15 22.84
C PHE A 205 -32.14 -36.63 21.47
N VAL A 206 -33.07 -36.06 20.69
CA VAL A 206 -32.79 -35.51 19.35
C VAL A 206 -31.83 -34.33 19.44
N SER A 207 -31.94 -33.47 20.47
CA SER A 207 -31.03 -32.34 20.70
C SER A 207 -29.61 -32.79 21.06
N VAL A 208 -29.46 -33.77 21.97
CA VAL A 208 -28.16 -34.35 22.36
C VAL A 208 -27.48 -35.05 21.18
N THR A 209 -28.28 -35.67 20.30
CA THR A 209 -27.77 -36.29 19.06
C THR A 209 -27.32 -35.23 18.06
N THR A 210 -28.10 -34.16 17.88
CA THR A 210 -27.80 -33.06 16.93
C THR A 210 -26.57 -32.27 17.33
N THR A 211 -26.39 -32.03 18.63
CA THR A 211 -25.22 -31.35 19.20
C THR A 211 -23.99 -32.24 19.31
N THR A 212 -24.08 -33.49 18.80
CA THR A 212 -23.03 -34.52 18.82
C THR A 212 -22.47 -34.83 20.21
N VAL A 213 -23.19 -34.48 21.29
CA VAL A 213 -22.77 -34.77 22.68
C VAL A 213 -22.96 -36.25 22.98
N GLY A 214 -24.09 -36.83 22.55
CA GLY A 214 -24.30 -38.28 22.54
C GLY A 214 -24.21 -38.97 23.90
N TYR A 215 -24.84 -38.44 24.95
CA TYR A 215 -24.81 -39.05 26.30
C TYR A 215 -25.23 -40.52 26.36
N GLY A 216 -26.04 -40.99 25.40
CA GLY A 216 -26.52 -42.37 25.36
C GLY A 216 -27.51 -42.72 26.48
N ASP A 217 -28.03 -41.72 27.19
CA ASP A 217 -29.00 -41.86 28.28
C ASP A 217 -30.38 -42.33 27.78
N LYS A 218 -30.69 -42.06 26.50
CA LYS A 218 -31.90 -42.49 25.81
C LYS A 218 -31.56 -43.03 24.43
N VAL A 219 -32.17 -44.16 24.07
CA VAL A 219 -31.92 -44.87 22.81
C VAL A 219 -33.22 -45.52 22.30
N PRO A 220 -33.58 -45.32 21.02
CA PRO A 220 -34.68 -46.06 20.40
C PRO A 220 -34.41 -47.57 20.36
N VAL A 221 -35.39 -48.36 20.80
CA VAL A 221 -35.27 -49.82 20.83
C VAL A 221 -35.95 -50.48 19.64
N THR A 222 -36.88 -49.78 18.97
CA THR A 222 -37.57 -50.34 17.80
C THR A 222 -36.69 -50.28 16.55
N GLY A 223 -36.86 -51.25 15.64
CA GLY A 223 -36.12 -51.25 14.38
C GLY A 223 -36.38 -49.99 13.54
N THR A 224 -37.64 -49.53 13.48
CA THR A 224 -38.04 -48.29 12.81
C THR A 224 -37.45 -47.05 13.48
N GLY A 225 -37.47 -46.98 14.82
CA GLY A 225 -36.89 -45.87 15.57
C GLY A 225 -35.38 -45.75 15.35
N ARG A 226 -34.67 -46.88 15.31
CA ARG A 226 -33.22 -46.92 14.97
C ARG A 226 -32.95 -46.45 13.55
N PHE A 227 -33.74 -46.89 12.58
CA PHE A 227 -33.60 -46.45 11.18
C PHE A 227 -33.79 -44.93 11.04
N ILE A 228 -34.84 -44.37 11.65
CA ILE A 228 -35.09 -42.92 11.67
C ILE A 228 -33.95 -42.18 12.36
N THR A 229 -33.41 -42.73 13.44
CA THR A 229 -32.27 -42.15 14.17
C THR A 229 -31.01 -42.10 13.32
N TYR A 230 -30.68 -43.16 12.56
CA TYR A 230 -29.54 -43.13 11.65
C TYR A 230 -29.69 -42.05 10.57
N LEU A 231 -30.88 -41.92 9.99
CA LEU A 231 -31.15 -40.87 9.02
C LEU A 231 -31.03 -39.47 9.65
N TRP A 232 -31.54 -39.31 10.88
CA TRP A 232 -31.41 -38.07 11.63
C TRP A 232 -29.97 -37.70 11.94
N MET A 233 -29.10 -38.67 12.29
CA MET A 233 -27.68 -38.43 12.54
C MET A 233 -26.98 -37.82 11.31
N TRP A 234 -27.23 -38.34 10.11
CA TRP A 234 -26.67 -37.77 8.87
C TRP A 234 -27.22 -36.37 8.56
N ILE A 235 -28.53 -36.18 8.70
CA ILE A 235 -29.19 -34.89 8.45
C ILE A 235 -28.69 -33.83 9.45
N SER A 236 -28.67 -34.15 10.74
CA SER A 236 -28.23 -33.23 11.80
C SER A 236 -26.76 -32.84 11.66
N LEU A 237 -25.90 -33.77 11.24
CA LEU A 237 -24.50 -33.47 10.92
C LEU A 237 -24.38 -32.47 9.75
N ALA A 238 -25.13 -32.70 8.67
CA ALA A 238 -25.14 -31.81 7.51
C ALA A 238 -25.66 -30.40 7.87
N ILE A 239 -26.72 -30.31 8.68
CA ILE A 239 -27.29 -29.05 9.14
C ILE A 239 -26.30 -28.28 10.02
N THR A 240 -25.72 -28.95 11.03
CA THR A 240 -24.79 -28.32 11.97
C THR A 240 -23.53 -27.82 11.25
N SER A 241 -23.01 -28.59 10.30
CA SER A 241 -21.91 -28.18 9.43
C SER A 241 -22.28 -26.95 8.59
N SER A 242 -23.46 -26.95 7.96
CA SER A 242 -23.93 -25.83 7.13
C SER A 242 -24.12 -24.54 7.92
N ILE A 243 -24.69 -24.61 9.13
CA ILE A 243 -24.86 -23.45 10.02
C ILE A 243 -23.48 -22.89 10.40
N THR A 244 -22.56 -23.77 10.79
CA THR A 244 -21.19 -23.36 11.17
C THR A 244 -20.46 -22.71 10.00
N ALA A 245 -20.54 -23.28 8.80
CA ALA A 245 -19.95 -22.70 7.59
C ALA A 245 -20.55 -21.33 7.24
N GLY A 246 -21.87 -21.17 7.39
CA GLY A 246 -22.56 -19.89 7.21
C GLY A 246 -22.06 -18.81 8.20
N LEU A 247 -21.93 -19.18 9.48
CA LEU A 247 -21.40 -18.30 10.52
C LEU A 247 -19.95 -17.89 10.24
N VAL A 248 -19.07 -18.84 9.91
CA VAL A 248 -17.67 -18.57 9.55
C VAL A 248 -17.59 -17.62 8.35
N THR A 249 -18.43 -17.82 7.34
CA THR A 249 -18.49 -16.94 6.16
C THR A 249 -18.90 -15.52 6.56
N THR A 250 -19.91 -15.38 7.42
CA THR A 250 -20.39 -14.06 7.83
C THR A 250 -19.38 -13.33 8.72
N PHE A 251 -18.68 -14.05 9.61
CA PHE A 251 -17.56 -13.48 10.36
C PHE A 251 -16.42 -13.04 9.46
N THR A 252 -16.03 -13.90 8.53
CA THR A 252 -14.98 -13.59 7.55
C THR A 252 -15.34 -12.32 6.79
N LEU A 253 -16.59 -12.20 6.33
CA LEU A 253 -17.07 -10.99 5.68
C LEU A 253 -17.09 -9.78 6.62
N ALA A 254 -17.55 -9.91 7.86
CA ALA A 254 -17.57 -8.80 8.82
C ALA A 254 -16.15 -8.29 9.16
N LEU A 255 -15.17 -9.19 9.25
CA LEU A 255 -13.77 -8.85 9.48
C LEU A 255 -13.07 -8.31 8.22
N THR A 256 -13.50 -8.75 7.03
CA THR A 256 -12.88 -8.38 5.74
C THR A 256 -13.53 -7.15 5.09
N GLN A 257 -14.78 -6.81 5.44
CA GLN A 257 -15.50 -5.61 4.98
C GLN A 257 -14.99 -4.32 5.67
N GLN A 258 -13.67 -4.18 5.79
CA GLN A 258 -13.09 -2.87 6.04
C GLN A 258 -13.41 -1.93 4.87
N PRO A 259 -13.47 -0.59 5.09
CA PRO A 259 -13.68 0.41 4.04
C PRO A 259 -12.76 0.24 2.82
N ALA A 260 -11.65 -0.50 2.98
CA ALA A 260 -10.74 -0.94 1.93
C ALA A 260 -11.41 -1.64 0.73
N LYS A 261 -12.48 -2.41 0.94
CA LYS A 261 -13.12 -3.13 -0.18
C LYS A 261 -14.02 -2.24 -1.04
N LYS A 262 -14.41 -1.06 -0.54
CA LYS A 262 -15.28 -0.11 -1.26
C LYS A 262 -14.48 0.87 -2.14
N LEU A 263 -13.20 1.05 -1.86
CA LEU A 263 -12.29 1.95 -2.57
C LEU A 263 -11.10 1.16 -3.09
N SER A 264 -11.34 0.31 -4.09
CA SER A 264 -10.36 -0.65 -4.61
C SER A 264 -9.72 -0.19 -5.93
N ASN A 265 -10.34 0.77 -6.60
CA ASN A 265 -9.92 1.29 -7.89
C ASN A 265 -10.17 2.82 -7.96
N LEU A 266 -9.62 3.47 -8.99
CA LEU A 266 -9.80 4.91 -9.17
C LEU A 266 -11.23 5.29 -9.55
N GLN A 267 -12.00 4.40 -10.19
CA GLN A 267 -13.40 4.65 -10.53
C GLN A 267 -14.29 4.74 -9.29
N ASP A 268 -13.98 4.00 -8.23
CA ASP A 268 -14.67 4.07 -6.94
C ASP A 268 -14.54 5.47 -6.30
N LEU A 269 -13.55 6.27 -6.72
CA LEU A 269 -13.28 7.64 -6.27
C LEU A 269 -14.03 8.72 -7.06
N GLN A 270 -14.81 8.33 -8.07
CA GLN A 270 -15.55 9.29 -8.89
C GLN A 270 -16.49 10.14 -8.02
N ASN A 271 -16.43 11.47 -8.19
CA ASN A 271 -17.16 12.48 -7.40
C ASN A 271 -16.86 12.49 -5.89
N LYS A 272 -15.84 11.75 -5.43
CA LYS A 272 -15.40 11.77 -4.03
C LYS A 272 -14.36 12.85 -3.81
N LYS A 273 -14.31 13.39 -2.59
CA LYS A 273 -13.23 14.29 -2.15
C LYS A 273 -12.05 13.45 -1.67
N VAL A 274 -10.89 13.63 -2.28
CA VAL A 274 -9.67 12.88 -1.95
C VAL A 274 -8.55 13.88 -1.74
N SER A 275 -7.79 13.72 -0.65
CA SER A 275 -6.63 14.59 -0.41
C SER A 275 -5.39 14.05 -1.12
N LEU A 276 -4.58 14.95 -1.67
CA LEU A 276 -3.32 14.65 -2.33
C LEU A 276 -2.32 15.78 -2.10
N LEU A 277 -1.03 15.47 -2.18
CA LEU A 277 0.02 16.48 -2.02
C LEU A 277 0.04 17.47 -3.19
N ALA A 278 0.14 18.75 -2.87
CA ALA A 278 0.25 19.81 -3.85
C ALA A 278 1.55 19.74 -4.64
N GLY A 279 1.50 20.11 -5.93
CA GLY A 279 2.70 20.31 -6.76
C GLY A 279 3.11 19.13 -7.64
N SER A 280 2.24 18.13 -7.81
CA SER A 280 2.42 17.05 -8.79
C SER A 280 1.36 17.12 -9.89
N SER A 281 1.78 17.48 -11.10
CA SER A 281 0.91 17.47 -12.28
C SER A 281 0.36 16.08 -12.60
N TYR A 282 1.08 15.01 -12.25
CA TYR A 282 0.61 13.63 -12.41
C TYR A 282 -0.69 13.38 -11.63
N PHE A 283 -0.72 13.73 -10.34
CA PHE A 283 -1.92 13.53 -9.51
C PHE A 283 -3.08 14.44 -9.93
N MET A 284 -2.79 15.66 -10.40
CA MET A 284 -3.82 16.57 -10.92
C MET A 284 -4.47 16.06 -12.20
N ASN A 285 -3.68 15.53 -13.14
CA ASN A 285 -4.19 14.94 -14.36
C ASN A 285 -5.02 13.70 -14.06
N LEU A 286 -4.52 12.83 -13.17
CA LEU A 286 -5.23 11.62 -12.74
C LEU A 286 -6.58 11.95 -12.12
N THR A 287 -6.63 12.89 -11.17
CA THR A 287 -7.91 13.25 -10.53
C THR A 287 -8.90 13.86 -11.53
N SER A 288 -8.41 14.61 -12.53
CA SER A 288 -9.24 15.15 -13.60
C SER A 288 -9.81 14.05 -14.51
N GLU A 289 -8.99 13.09 -14.91
CA GLU A 289 -9.39 11.94 -15.76
C GLU A 289 -10.51 11.12 -15.12
N TYR A 290 -10.39 10.84 -13.82
CA TYR A 290 -11.34 10.02 -13.07
C TYR A 290 -12.47 10.82 -12.41
N LYS A 291 -12.56 12.13 -12.66
CA LYS A 291 -13.56 13.05 -12.07
C LYS A 291 -13.59 12.98 -10.53
N ILE A 292 -12.40 12.87 -9.94
CA ILE A 292 -12.18 12.92 -8.49
C ILE A 292 -12.09 14.40 -8.09
N THR A 293 -12.60 14.76 -6.92
CA THR A 293 -12.47 16.14 -6.40
C THR A 293 -11.21 16.23 -5.53
N PRO A 294 -10.10 16.83 -6.02
CA PRO A 294 -8.86 16.90 -5.26
C PRO A 294 -8.94 17.96 -4.15
N VAL A 295 -8.42 17.62 -2.97
CA VAL A 295 -8.18 18.57 -1.87
C VAL A 295 -6.69 18.62 -1.57
N LEU A 296 -6.05 19.70 -2.00
CA LEU A 296 -4.61 19.85 -1.94
C LEU A 296 -4.11 20.05 -0.51
N ALA A 297 -3.08 19.28 -0.15
CA ALA A 297 -2.36 19.41 1.11
C ALA A 297 -0.89 19.73 0.86
N ASN A 298 -0.27 20.52 1.72
CA ASN A 298 1.15 20.87 1.66
C ASN A 298 2.04 19.81 2.30
N SER A 299 1.46 18.85 3.05
CA SER A 299 2.16 17.74 3.66
C SER A 299 1.24 16.53 3.81
N LEU A 300 1.82 15.33 3.90
CA LEU A 300 1.08 14.11 4.19
C LEU A 300 0.31 14.20 5.52
N TYR A 301 0.90 14.85 6.53
CA TYR A 301 0.25 15.09 7.82
C TYR A 301 -1.01 15.96 7.68
N GLN A 302 -0.95 17.03 6.88
CA GLN A 302 -2.12 17.86 6.59
C GLN A 302 -3.20 17.06 5.83
N ALA A 303 -2.81 16.24 4.85
CA ALA A 303 -3.73 15.39 4.10
C ALA A 303 -4.48 14.42 5.03
N ILE A 304 -3.76 13.79 5.96
CA ILE A 304 -4.33 12.88 6.96
C ILE A 304 -5.26 13.62 7.92
N ASN A 305 -4.92 14.83 8.36
CA ASN A 305 -5.80 15.63 9.22
C ASN A 305 -7.10 16.03 8.50
N LEU A 306 -7.04 16.36 7.21
CA LEU A 306 -8.24 16.61 6.41
C LEU A 306 -9.16 15.38 6.39
N MET A 307 -8.57 14.19 6.27
CA MET A 307 -9.32 12.92 6.32
C MET A 307 -9.95 12.68 7.70
N TYR A 308 -9.20 12.86 8.78
CA TYR A 308 -9.74 12.73 10.14
C TYR A 308 -10.86 13.74 10.45
N SER A 309 -10.80 14.94 9.88
CA SER A 309 -11.85 15.95 10.02
C SER A 309 -13.09 15.69 9.15
N GLY A 310 -13.11 14.61 8.36
CA GLY A 310 -14.23 14.26 7.47
C GLY A 310 -14.34 15.15 6.22
N GLN A 311 -13.32 15.95 5.91
CA GLN A 311 -13.30 16.82 4.72
C GLN A 311 -13.00 16.04 3.43
N VAL A 312 -12.30 14.91 3.55
CA VAL A 312 -11.99 13.98 2.46
C VAL A 312 -12.26 12.55 2.88
N GLU A 313 -12.56 11.68 1.92
CA GLU A 313 -12.83 10.26 2.16
C GLU A 313 -11.54 9.43 2.31
N ALA A 314 -10.46 9.85 1.65
CA ALA A 314 -9.18 9.16 1.63
C ALA A 314 -8.03 10.12 1.31
N VAL A 315 -6.80 9.68 1.58
CA VAL A 315 -5.57 10.30 1.06
C VAL A 315 -5.01 9.43 -0.06
N LEU A 316 -4.73 10.01 -1.23
CA LEU A 316 -4.14 9.33 -2.38
C LEU A 316 -2.66 9.68 -2.50
N ASP A 317 -1.80 8.66 -2.53
CA ASP A 317 -0.36 8.80 -2.74
C ASP A 317 0.24 7.49 -3.26
N GLY A 318 1.56 7.42 -3.46
CA GLY A 318 2.28 6.18 -3.74
C GLY A 318 2.23 5.21 -2.56
N ASP A 319 2.01 3.91 -2.81
CA ASP A 319 1.93 2.85 -1.79
C ASP A 319 3.07 2.91 -0.77
N ARG A 320 4.30 3.07 -1.27
CA ARG A 320 5.51 3.10 -0.44
C ARG A 320 5.61 4.32 0.47
N VAL A 321 5.14 5.49 0.03
CA VAL A 321 5.07 6.70 0.87
C VAL A 321 4.13 6.44 2.05
N LEU A 322 2.96 5.86 1.77
CA LEU A 322 1.96 5.57 2.80
C LEU A 322 2.43 4.47 3.76
N ARG A 323 3.05 3.40 3.26
CA ARG A 323 3.63 2.33 4.10
C ARG A 323 4.75 2.84 4.98
N TYR A 324 5.62 3.70 4.46
CA TYR A 324 6.65 4.35 5.25
C TYR A 324 6.05 5.15 6.40
N TYR A 325 4.98 5.92 6.14
CA TYR A 325 4.26 6.64 7.19
C TYR A 325 3.67 5.70 8.26
N LEU A 326 3.03 4.60 7.85
CA LEU A 326 2.45 3.62 8.78
C LEU A 326 3.52 2.92 9.63
N LYS A 327 4.68 2.60 9.05
CA LYS A 327 5.83 2.03 9.78
C LYS A 327 6.34 2.98 10.87
N GLN A 328 6.41 4.28 10.55
CA GLN A 328 6.80 5.32 11.52
C GLN A 328 5.73 5.58 12.59
N ASN A 329 4.47 5.20 12.34
CA ASN A 329 3.33 5.52 13.19
C ASN A 329 2.48 4.26 13.49
N PRO A 330 3.02 3.22 14.16
CA PRO A 330 2.35 1.92 14.30
C PRO A 330 1.05 1.96 15.13
N LYS A 331 0.78 3.06 15.85
CA LYS A 331 -0.41 3.24 16.68
C LYS A 331 -1.58 3.89 15.94
N VAL A 332 -1.38 4.39 14.71
CA VAL A 332 -2.47 5.04 13.96
C VAL A 332 -3.42 3.99 13.41
N ALA A 333 -4.72 4.18 13.63
CA ALA A 333 -5.77 3.33 13.11
C ALA A 333 -6.04 3.64 11.64
N LEU A 334 -5.04 3.43 10.78
CA LEU A 334 -5.08 3.66 9.34
C LEU A 334 -4.60 2.41 8.60
N THR A 335 -5.06 2.23 7.37
CA THR A 335 -4.61 1.16 6.49
C THR A 335 -4.49 1.65 5.05
N THR A 336 -3.64 0.99 4.26
CA THR A 336 -3.44 1.27 2.84
C THR A 336 -4.26 0.32 1.97
N VAL A 337 -4.90 0.87 0.95
CA VAL A 337 -5.57 0.12 -0.11
C VAL A 337 -4.82 0.32 -1.42
N PRO A 338 -4.08 -0.67 -1.91
CA PRO A 338 -3.34 -0.54 -3.17
C PRO A 338 -4.31 -0.50 -4.36
N ILE A 339 -4.03 0.39 -5.31
CA ILE A 339 -4.76 0.52 -6.57
C ILE A 339 -3.88 -0.05 -7.69
N TYR A 340 -3.97 -1.36 -7.89
CA TYR A 340 -3.10 -2.09 -8.81
C TYR A 340 -3.24 -1.70 -10.28
N SER A 341 -4.32 -1.03 -10.66
CA SER A 341 -4.55 -0.52 -12.02
C SER A 341 -3.76 0.75 -12.34
N SER A 342 -3.21 1.43 -11.33
CA SER A 342 -2.50 2.70 -11.51
C SER A 342 -1.03 2.52 -11.13
N PHE A 343 -0.21 2.38 -12.16
CA PHE A 343 1.25 2.26 -12.01
C PHE A 343 1.89 3.64 -11.87
N LEU A 344 2.90 3.68 -11.00
CA LEU A 344 3.73 4.82 -10.73
C LEU A 344 5.19 4.39 -10.95
N THR A 345 5.84 5.01 -11.91
CA THR A 345 7.25 4.76 -12.23
C THR A 345 8.06 6.02 -11.96
N TYR A 346 9.20 5.86 -11.28
CA TYR A 346 10.10 6.97 -10.98
C TYR A 346 11.41 6.83 -11.73
N GLY A 347 11.87 7.95 -12.31
CA GLY A 347 13.15 8.06 -12.99
C GLY A 347 13.85 9.37 -12.61
N PHE A 348 15.16 9.42 -12.81
CA PHE A 348 15.89 10.69 -12.71
C PHE A 348 15.73 11.47 -14.02
N VAL A 349 15.74 12.80 -13.91
CA VAL A 349 15.50 13.68 -15.05
C VAL A 349 16.81 14.28 -15.54
N LEU A 350 17.07 14.14 -16.83
CA LEU A 350 18.22 14.71 -17.51
C LEU A 350 17.77 15.60 -18.68
N PRO A 351 18.65 16.49 -19.17
CA PRO A 351 18.42 17.17 -20.45
C PRO A 351 18.18 16.15 -21.58
N GLN A 352 17.32 16.48 -22.55
CA GLN A 352 16.84 15.56 -23.61
C GLN A 352 17.97 14.78 -24.32
N ASN A 353 19.12 15.44 -24.54
CA ASN A 353 20.26 14.89 -25.26
C ASN A 353 21.49 14.71 -24.34
N SER A 354 21.26 14.45 -23.05
CA SER A 354 22.36 14.29 -22.10
C SER A 354 23.24 13.09 -22.45
N PRO A 355 24.57 13.26 -22.54
CA PRO A 355 25.50 12.15 -22.78
C PRO A 355 25.55 11.15 -21.61
N LEU A 356 25.07 11.55 -20.43
CA LEU A 356 25.04 10.72 -19.22
C LEU A 356 23.85 9.75 -19.19
N LEU A 357 22.81 9.98 -20.02
CA LEU A 357 21.57 9.23 -19.95
C LEU A 357 21.79 7.72 -20.14
N ASN A 358 22.55 7.32 -21.16
CA ASN A 358 22.77 5.91 -21.45
C ASN A 358 23.60 5.21 -20.36
N LYS A 359 24.59 5.92 -19.82
CA LYS A 359 25.42 5.44 -18.70
C LYS A 359 24.57 5.18 -17.45
N PHE A 360 23.74 6.15 -17.06
CA PHE A 360 22.86 6.01 -15.90
C PHE A 360 21.83 4.90 -16.09
N ASN A 361 21.34 4.69 -17.32
CA ASN A 361 20.46 3.59 -17.63
C ASN A 361 21.13 2.22 -17.44
N ILE A 362 22.39 2.08 -17.86
CA ILE A 362 23.16 0.85 -17.65
C ILE A 362 23.34 0.59 -16.16
N ASP A 363 23.75 1.61 -15.38
CA ASP A 363 23.94 1.47 -13.92
C ASP A 363 22.65 1.08 -13.20
N ILE A 364 21.52 1.71 -13.56
CA ILE A 364 20.21 1.37 -12.98
C ILE A 364 19.84 -0.08 -13.29
N LEU A 365 20.01 -0.53 -14.53
CA LEU A 365 19.69 -1.90 -14.93
C LEU A 365 20.62 -2.92 -14.25
N GLN A 366 21.90 -2.61 -14.09
CA GLN A 366 22.85 -3.45 -13.35
C GLN A 366 22.46 -3.57 -11.88
N MET A 367 22.16 -2.44 -11.22
CA MET A 367 21.70 -2.44 -9.82
C MET A 367 20.38 -3.20 -9.64
N GLN A 368 19.46 -3.15 -10.62
CA GLN A 368 18.24 -3.95 -10.62
C GLN A 368 18.54 -5.44 -10.75
N HIS A 369 19.42 -5.81 -11.69
CA HIS A 369 19.82 -7.21 -11.91
C HIS A 369 20.49 -7.81 -10.66
N ASN A 370 21.36 -7.04 -10.02
CA ASN A 370 22.08 -7.44 -8.81
C ASN A 370 21.24 -7.35 -7.53
N LYS A 371 19.95 -6.97 -7.63
CA LYS A 371 19.03 -6.75 -6.50
C LYS A 371 19.46 -5.67 -5.51
N GLU A 372 20.36 -4.76 -5.90
CA GLU A 372 20.77 -3.64 -5.05
C GLU A 372 19.62 -2.65 -4.82
N ILE A 373 18.91 -2.27 -5.89
CA ILE A 373 17.76 -1.35 -5.78
C ILE A 373 16.65 -1.92 -4.89
N PRO A 374 16.19 -3.18 -5.06
CA PRO A 374 15.27 -3.83 -4.14
C PRO A 374 15.75 -3.77 -2.67
N ASN A 375 17.01 -4.14 -2.40
CA ASN A 375 17.55 -4.11 -1.04
C ASN A 375 17.56 -2.70 -0.43
N ILE A 376 17.85 -1.66 -1.23
CA ILE A 376 17.74 -0.26 -0.79
C ILE A 376 16.28 0.04 -0.42
N ILE A 377 15.32 -0.30 -1.28
CA ILE A 377 13.91 -0.04 -1.04
C ILE A 377 13.43 -0.74 0.24
N ASP A 378 13.77 -2.01 0.42
CA ASP A 378 13.34 -2.80 1.58
C ASP A 378 13.91 -2.23 2.88
N LYS A 379 15.20 -1.86 2.91
CA LYS A 379 15.85 -1.18 4.05
C LYS A 379 15.07 0.05 4.55
N TRP A 380 14.46 0.81 3.63
CA TRP A 380 13.74 2.03 3.99
C TRP A 380 12.27 1.78 4.35
N ILE A 381 11.66 0.67 3.92
CA ILE A 381 10.19 0.50 3.95
C ILE A 381 9.72 -0.74 4.72
N GLU A 382 10.46 -1.86 4.66
CA GLU A 382 10.22 -3.07 5.45
C GLU A 382 10.98 -3.01 6.75
#